data_AF-A0A563U0R3-F1
#
_entry.id   AF-A0A563U0R3-F1
#
_cell.length_a   1.000
_cell.length_b   1.000
_cell.length_c   1.000
_cell.angle_alpha   90.00
_cell.angle_beta   90.00
_cell.angle_gamma   90.00
#
_symmetry.space_group_name_H-M   'P 1'
#
loop_
_entity.id
_entity.type
_entity.pdbx_description
1 polymer ?
#
loop_
_entity_poly.entity_id
_entity_poly.type
_entity_poly.pdbx_seq_one_letter_code
_entity_poly.pdbx_strand_id
1 'polypeptide(L)'
;MDEFYIDVKMGRRITRIQVDEVSPEQWDRPFSPQFIIEFHDGSGFVTVTLQLEDGKWYDRDSRLRENEDVLNLDSAYSNPLSTLAIQEIGTAIGRHMVVHLTAYMGLFVPVFRTPTLN
;
A
#
# COMPACT_ATOMS: atom_id res chain seq x y z
N MET A 1 -13.00 -5.35 0.06
CA MET A 1 -11.95 -5.34 -0.97
C MET A 1 -11.09 -6.56 -0.71
N ASP A 2 -10.63 -7.23 -1.76
CA ASP A 2 -9.95 -8.52 -1.64
C ASP A 2 -8.53 -8.31 -1.09
N GLU A 3 -8.14 -9.12 -0.11
CA GLU A 3 -6.76 -9.23 0.36
C GLU A 3 -5.87 -9.61 -0.83
N PHE A 4 -4.69 -8.99 -0.96
CA PHE A 4 -3.74 -9.36 -2.01
C PHE A 4 -2.33 -9.52 -1.46
N TYR A 5 -1.51 -10.27 -2.20
CA TYR A 5 -0.13 -10.56 -1.81
C TYR A 5 0.84 -9.93 -2.79
N ILE A 6 1.88 -9.30 -2.25
CA ILE A 6 3.03 -8.82 -3.03
C ILE A 6 4.30 -9.49 -2.52
N ASP A 7 5.11 -9.95 -3.47
CA ASP A 7 6.43 -10.50 -3.17
C ASP A 7 7.45 -9.36 -3.32
N VAL A 8 8.09 -8.96 -2.22
CA VAL A 8 9.04 -7.85 -2.18
C VAL A 8 10.41 -8.36 -1.72
N LYS A 9 11.47 -7.86 -2.36
CA LYS A 9 12.84 -8.24 -1.99
C LYS A 9 13.34 -7.38 -0.83
N MET A 10 13.15 -7.84 0.40
CA MET A 10 13.73 -7.19 1.57
C MET A 10 15.12 -7.74 1.87
N GLY A 11 16.16 -6.93 1.63
CA GLY A 11 17.55 -7.34 1.83
C GLY A 11 17.97 -8.49 0.91
N ARG A 12 18.30 -9.66 1.48
CA ARG A 12 18.75 -10.85 0.74
C ARG A 12 17.64 -11.87 0.45
N ARG A 13 16.42 -11.66 0.94
CA ARG A 13 15.32 -12.61 0.82
C ARG A 13 14.13 -11.98 0.11
N ILE A 14 13.31 -12.84 -0.48
CA ILE A 14 11.98 -12.46 -0.97
C ILE A 14 11.03 -12.70 0.19
N THR A 15 10.32 -11.64 0.57
CA THR A 15 9.32 -11.67 1.64
C THR A 15 7.96 -11.48 1.01
N ARG A 16 7.04 -12.40 1.29
CA ARG A 16 5.64 -12.24 0.93
C ARG A 16 4.98 -11.33 1.95
N ILE A 17 4.29 -10.31 1.46
CA ILE A 17 3.57 -9.34 2.25
C ILE A 17 2.09 -9.50 1.90
N GLN A 18 1.26 -9.69 2.92
CA GLN A 18 -0.18 -9.55 2.80
C GLN A 18 -0.54 -8.07 2.84
N VAL A 19 -1.42 -7.62 1.96
CA VAL A 19 -1.84 -6.23 1.84
C VAL A 19 -3.36 -6.16 1.85
N ASP A 20 -3.87 -5.36 2.76
CA ASP A 20 -5.30 -5.09 2.94
C ASP A 20 -5.56 -3.59 2.75
N GLU A 21 -6.49 -3.26 1.85
CA GLU A 21 -6.88 -1.86 1.64
C GLU A 21 -7.79 -1.37 2.77
N VAL A 22 -7.43 -0.22 3.34
CA VAL A 22 -8.26 0.45 4.35
C VAL A 22 -9.40 1.16 3.62
N SER A 23 -10.63 0.99 4.13
CA SER A 23 -11.80 1.60 3.51
C SER A 23 -11.70 3.14 3.52
N PRO A 24 -12.18 3.85 2.48
CA PRO A 24 -12.07 5.31 2.40
C PRO A 24 -12.67 6.08 3.58
N GLU A 25 -13.67 5.49 4.24
CA GLU A 25 -14.34 6.02 5.44
C GLU A 25 -13.43 6.04 6.69
N GLN A 26 -12.35 5.26 6.66
CA GLN A 26 -11.41 5.05 7.76
C GLN A 26 -10.06 5.75 7.53
N TRP A 27 -9.88 6.46 6.41
CA TRP A 27 -8.65 7.20 6.15
C TRP A 27 -8.52 8.40 7.09
N ASP A 28 -7.33 8.64 7.63
CA ASP A 28 -7.08 9.79 8.53
C ASP A 28 -7.25 11.13 7.82
N ARG A 29 -7.04 11.17 6.51
CA ARG A 29 -7.17 12.36 5.66
C ARG A 29 -7.91 12.03 4.37
N PRO A 30 -8.77 12.95 3.88
CA PRO A 30 -9.34 12.82 2.55
C PRO A 30 -8.25 12.62 1.49
N PHE A 31 -8.50 11.73 0.54
CA PHE A 31 -7.59 11.46 -0.58
C PHE A 31 -6.19 10.97 -0.17
N SER A 32 -6.07 10.34 1.01
CA SER A 32 -4.85 9.66 1.44
C SER A 32 -5.10 8.16 1.60
N PRO A 33 -4.99 7.38 0.51
CA PRO A 33 -5.17 5.93 0.56
C PRO A 33 -4.25 5.28 1.60
N GLN A 34 -4.81 4.36 2.37
CA GLN A 34 -4.09 3.60 3.40
C GLN A 34 -4.18 2.10 3.14
N PHE A 35 -3.10 1.40 3.46
CA PHE A 35 -2.97 -0.03 3.26
C PHE A 35 -2.33 -0.64 4.51
N ILE A 36 -2.98 -1.64 5.07
CA ILE A 36 -2.40 -2.45 6.14
C ILE A 36 -1.54 -3.52 5.47
N ILE A 37 -0.29 -3.63 5.90
CA ILE A 37 0.62 -4.65 5.44
C ILE A 37 0.99 -5.58 6.59
N GLU A 38 0.98 -6.88 6.34
CA GLU A 38 1.42 -7.90 7.29
C GLU A 38 2.52 -8.76 6.68
N PHE A 39 3.62 -8.93 7.42
CA PHE A 39 4.74 -9.76 7.01
C PHE A 39 5.48 -10.36 8.20
N HIS A 40 6.23 -11.44 7.96
CA HIS A 40 7.04 -12.08 8.99
C HIS A 40 8.50 -11.65 8.87
N ASP A 41 9.07 -11.06 9.92
CA ASP A 41 10.44 -10.51 9.91
C ASP A 41 11.53 -11.49 10.37
N GLY A 42 11.11 -12.68 10.81
CA GLY A 42 11.99 -13.73 11.35
C GLY A 42 11.88 -13.88 12.87
N SER A 43 11.45 -12.84 13.57
CA SER A 43 11.16 -12.83 15.01
C SER A 43 9.67 -12.94 15.32
N GLY A 44 8.82 -12.47 14.40
CA GLY A 44 7.38 -12.63 14.49
C GLY A 44 6.65 -12.02 13.29
N PHE A 45 5.32 -11.97 13.41
CA PHE A 45 4.46 -11.23 12.49
C PHE A 45 4.44 -9.76 12.87
N VAL A 46 4.56 -8.94 11.84
CA VAL A 46 4.64 -7.49 11.93
C VAL A 46 3.53 -6.92 11.05
N THR A 47 2.73 -6.05 11.64
CA THR A 47 1.67 -5.31 10.95
C THR A 47 2.05 -3.83 10.92
N VAL A 48 2.01 -3.20 9.75
CA VAL A 48 2.31 -1.78 9.55
C VAL A 48 1.20 -1.18 8.68
N THR A 49 0.84 0.08 8.92
CA THR A 49 -0.08 0.80 8.02
C THR A 49 0.71 1.77 7.16
N LEU A 50 0.68 1.58 5.85
CA LEU A 50 1.27 2.50 4.88
C LEU A 50 0.21 3.48 4.38
N GLN A 51 0.62 4.74 4.22
CA GLN A 51 -0.21 5.82 3.69
C GLN A 51 0.47 6.44 2.47
N LEU A 52 -0.32 6.69 1.42
CA LEU A 52 0.09 7.49 0.27
C LEU A 52 -0.35 8.95 0.48
N GLU A 53 0.61 9.86 0.58
CA GLU A 53 0.36 11.31 0.71
C GLU A 53 1.26 12.05 -0.31
N ASP A 54 0.68 12.92 -1.14
CA ASP A 54 1.40 13.71 -2.15
C ASP A 54 2.36 12.89 -3.05
N GLY A 55 1.94 11.67 -3.42
CA GLY A 55 2.73 10.77 -4.28
C GLY A 55 3.91 10.10 -3.57
N LYS A 56 4.01 10.21 -2.25
CA LYS A 56 5.03 9.58 -1.42
C LYS A 56 4.41 8.61 -0.42
N TRP A 57 5.08 7.48 -0.22
CA TRP A 57 4.66 6.47 0.74
C TRP A 57 5.29 6.71 2.10
N TYR A 58 4.48 6.65 3.14
CA TYR A 58 4.88 6.82 4.53
C TYR A 58 4.33 5.69 5.38
N ASP A 59 5.02 5.40 6.47
CA ASP A 59 4.40 4.69 7.58
C ASP A 59 3.49 5.67 8.35
N ARG A 60 2.22 5.31 8.46
CA ARG A 60 1.16 6.14 9.07
C ARG A 60 1.52 6.54 10.49
N ASP A 61 1.95 5.58 11.31
CA ASP A 61 2.20 5.83 12.74
C ASP A 61 3.42 6.75 12.94
N SER A 62 4.42 6.62 12.06
CA SER A 62 5.54 7.56 12.00
C SER A 62 5.10 8.96 11.54
N ARG A 63 4.22 9.05 10.54
CA ARG A 63 3.75 10.31 9.95
C ARG A 63 2.80 11.10 10.86
N LEU A 64 1.97 10.42 11.64
CA LEU A 64 1.12 11.03 12.65
C LEU A 64 1.97 11.73 13.73
N ARG A 65 3.09 11.12 14.16
CA ARG A 65 4.02 11.73 15.13
C ARG A 65 4.69 13.01 14.62
N GLU A 66 4.95 13.11 13.32
CA GLU A 66 5.59 14.31 12.75
C GLU A 66 4.63 15.51 12.67
N ASN A 67 3.33 15.25 12.47
CA ASN A 67 2.34 16.29 12.23
C ASN A 67 1.60 16.71 13.50
N GLU A 68 1.78 15.99 14.60
CA GLU A 68 0.92 16.11 15.76
C GLU A 68 1.78 16.02 17.02
N ASP A 69 1.69 17.05 17.87
CA ASP A 69 2.24 17.14 19.24
C ASP A 69 1.47 16.16 20.17
N VAL A 70 1.24 14.93 19.70
CA VAL A 70 0.35 13.94 20.29
C VAL A 70 1.10 13.15 21.34
N LEU A 71 0.90 13.63 22.56
CA LEU A 71 1.39 13.18 23.85
C LEU A 71 1.06 11.72 24.25
N ASN A 72 0.56 10.85 23.37
CA ASN A 72 0.14 9.49 23.75
C ASN A 72 0.32 8.41 22.67
N LEU A 73 1.32 8.55 21.78
CA LEU A 73 1.78 7.41 20.99
C LEU A 73 2.87 6.68 21.77
N ASP A 74 2.64 5.41 22.12
CA ASP A 74 3.58 4.55 22.84
C ASP A 74 5.02 4.80 22.39
N SER A 75 5.85 5.30 23.30
CA SER A 75 7.22 5.76 23.05
C SER A 75 8.18 4.65 22.57
N ALA A 76 7.68 3.43 22.44
CA ALA A 76 8.41 2.23 22.02
C ALA A 76 8.22 1.84 20.55
N TYR A 77 7.32 2.47 19.78
CA TYR A 77 7.17 2.10 18.37
C TYR A 77 8.40 2.55 17.57
N SER A 78 9.21 1.57 17.15
CA SER A 78 10.23 1.69 16.13
C SER A 78 9.71 1.03 14.86
N ASN A 79 9.57 1.80 13.77
CA ASN A 79 9.18 1.24 12.49
C ASN A 79 10.21 0.16 12.08
N PRO A 80 9.78 -1.11 11.89
CA PRO A 80 10.67 -2.20 11.53
C PRO A 80 11.13 -2.14 10.07
N LEU A 81 10.50 -1.30 9.25
CA LEU A 81 10.83 -1.10 7.84
C LEU A 81 11.73 0.11 7.66
N SER A 82 12.80 -0.08 6.87
CA SER A 82 13.59 1.04 6.37
C SER A 82 12.77 1.91 5.41
N THR A 83 13.13 3.19 5.28
CA THR A 83 12.50 4.11 4.32
C THR A 83 12.53 3.56 2.89
N LEU A 84 13.62 2.90 2.50
CA LEU A 84 13.74 2.25 1.18
C LEU A 84 12.70 1.13 1.02
N ALA A 85 12.56 0.27 2.04
CA ALA A 85 11.59 -0.82 2.01
C ALA A 85 10.16 -0.27 1.89
N ILE A 86 9.81 0.80 2.61
CA ILE A 86 8.50 1.46 2.50
C ILE A 86 8.25 1.92 1.06
N GLN A 87 9.23 2.54 0.40
CA GLN A 87 9.08 2.97 -0.99
C GLN A 87 8.93 1.80 -1.96
N GLU A 88 9.67 0.71 -1.76
CA GLU A 88 9.58 -0.49 -2.60
C GLU A 88 8.21 -1.17 -2.48
N ILE A 89 7.72 -1.34 -1.24
CA ILE A 89 6.40 -1.91 -0.95
C ILE A 89 5.32 -1.01 -1.53
N GLY A 90 5.37 0.30 -1.26
CA GLY A 90 4.41 1.25 -1.80
C GLY A 90 4.40 1.29 -3.33
N THR A 91 5.56 1.18 -3.97
CA THR A 91 5.65 1.07 -5.44
C THR A 91 4.97 -0.20 -5.95
N ALA A 92 5.14 -1.33 -5.26
CA ALA A 92 4.48 -2.59 -5.62
C ALA A 92 2.95 -2.49 -5.47
N ILE A 93 2.45 -1.90 -4.38
CA ILE A 93 1.03 -1.60 -4.16
C ILE A 93 0.50 -0.71 -5.30
N GLY A 94 1.18 0.40 -5.58
CA GLY A 94 0.77 1.32 -6.65
C GLY A 94 0.71 0.65 -8.03
N ARG A 95 1.67 -0.21 -8.36
CA ARG A 95 1.65 -1.00 -9.61
C ARG A 95 0.45 -1.95 -9.65
N HIS A 96 0.17 -2.64 -8.54
CA HIS A 96 -0.97 -3.53 -8.43
C HIS A 96 -2.30 -2.79 -8.65
N MET A 97 -2.47 -1.63 -8.03
CA MET A 97 -3.65 -0.77 -8.22
C MET A 97 -3.80 -0.30 -9.66
N VAL A 98 -2.71 0.11 -10.32
CA VAL A 98 -2.74 0.52 -11.73
C VAL A 98 -3.18 -0.64 -12.63
N VAL A 99 -2.67 -1.85 -12.38
CA VAL A 99 -3.09 -3.05 -13.14
C VAL A 99 -4.57 -3.33 -12.92
N HIS A 100 -5.06 -3.29 -11.69
CA HIS A 100 -6.48 -3.48 -11.39
C HIS A 100 -7.37 -2.44 -12.05
N LEU A 101 -7.00 -1.15 -11.96
CA LEU A 101 -7.72 -0.08 -12.62
C LEU A 101 -7.73 -0.26 -14.14
N THR A 102 -6.58 -0.61 -14.73
CA THR A 102 -6.47 -0.84 -16.17
C THR A 102 -7.33 -2.01 -16.62
N ALA A 103 -7.32 -3.11 -15.88
CA ALA A 103 -8.15 -4.29 -16.16
C ALA A 103 -9.64 -3.93 -16.06
N TYR A 104 -10.03 -3.20 -15.01
CA TYR A 104 -11.41 -2.74 -14.82
C TYR A 104 -11.85 -1.82 -15.96
N MET A 105 -11.06 -0.80 -16.30
CA MET A 105 -11.37 0.11 -17.41
C MET A 105 -11.45 -0.62 -18.75
N GLY A 106 -10.60 -1.63 -18.97
CA GLY A 106 -10.62 -2.47 -20.16
C GLY A 106 -11.94 -3.22 -20.37
N LEU A 107 -12.70 -3.50 -19.30
CA LEU A 107 -14.03 -4.11 -19.39
C LEU A 107 -15.10 -3.14 -19.92
N PHE A 108 -14.87 -1.82 -19.80
CA PHE A 108 -15.80 -0.79 -20.24
C PHE A 108 -15.41 -0.14 -21.57
N VAL A 109 -14.24 -0.46 -22.12
CA VAL A 109 -13.87 -0.07 -23.49
C VAL A 109 -14.52 -1.06 -24.45
N PRO A 110 -15.46 -0.63 -25.31
CA PRO A 110 -16.06 -1.53 -26.29
C PRO A 110 -14.98 -2.10 -27.21
N VAL A 111 -14.95 -3.43 -27.31
CA VAL A 111 -14.05 -4.20 -28.18
C VAL A 111 -14.39 -3.89 -29.64
N PHE A 112 -13.77 -2.85 -30.18
CA PHE A 112 -13.81 -2.38 -31.57
C PHE A 112 -15.20 -2.07 -32.16
N ARG A 113 -15.24 -1.05 -33.03
CA ARG A 113 -16.36 -0.84 -33.96
C ARG A 113 -16.43 -2.07 -34.86
N THR A 114 -17.63 -2.65 -35.01
CA THR A 114 -17.98 -3.70 -35.96
C THR A 114 -17.09 -3.68 -37.21
N PRO A 115 -16.41 -4.78 -37.59
CA PRO A 115 -15.64 -4.81 -38.82
C PRO A 115 -16.60 -4.61 -39.99
N THR A 116 -16.57 -3.44 -40.62
CA THR A 116 -17.14 -3.26 -41.95
C THR A 116 -16.25 -4.00 -42.94
N LEU A 117 -16.76 -5.11 -43.48
CA LEU A 117 -16.22 -5.75 -44.67
C LEU A 117 -16.20 -4.71 -45.80
N ASN A 118 -15.02 -4.42 -46.35
CA ASN A 118 -14.87 -3.73 -47.63
C ASN A 118 -15.28 -4.67 -48.77
#